data_AF-A0A1P8NLX9-F1
#
_entry.id   AF-A0A1P8NLX9-F1
#
_cell.length_a   1.000
_cell.length_b   1.000
_cell.length_c   1.000
_cell.angle_alpha   90.00
_cell.angle_beta   90.00
_cell.angle_gamma   90.00
#
_symmetry.space_group_name_H-M   'P 1'
#
loop_
_entity.id
_entity.type
_entity.pdbx_description
1 polymer ?
#
loop_
_entity_poly.entity_id
_entity_poly.type
_entity_poly.pdbx_seq_one_letter_code
_entity_poly.pdbx_strand_id
1 'polypeptide(L)'
;MMKLILLCMFLLPVVIYSESFFVMMIFSESLMALIFTLVTWSGLFNFSGFLGHLLVAFLAFAVSEAVLGLTLFIKSSRSSSSSSSKSFSTLKF
;
A
#
# COMPACT_ATOMS: atom_id res chain seq x y z
N MET A 1 11.15 18.00 4.10
CA MET A 1 9.70 17.77 3.94
C MET A 1 9.22 17.89 2.49
N MET A 2 9.49 18.99 1.76
CA MET A 2 9.00 19.19 0.38
C MET A 2 9.35 18.06 -0.62
N LYS A 3 10.57 17.52 -0.59
CA LYS A 3 11.00 16.41 -1.48
C LYS A 3 10.22 15.10 -1.25
N LEU A 4 9.71 14.91 -0.04
CA LEU A 4 9.06 13.69 0.41
C LEU A 4 7.57 13.69 0.05
N ILE A 5 6.94 14.87 0.14
CA ILE A 5 5.60 15.12 -0.40
C ILE A 5 5.62 14.91 -1.93
N LEU A 6 6.65 15.41 -2.62
CA LEU A 6 6.83 15.19 -4.05
C LEU A 6 6.97 13.71 -4.42
N LEU A 7 7.67 12.91 -3.60
CA LEU A 7 7.80 11.46 -3.80
C LEU A 7 6.45 10.74 -3.63
N CYS A 8 5.67 11.07 -2.60
CA CYS A 8 4.33 10.51 -2.41
C CYS A 8 3.38 10.88 -3.56
N MET A 9 3.47 12.11 -4.06
CA MET A 9 2.68 12.58 -5.21
C MET A 9 3.08 11.88 -6.52
N PHE A 10 4.32 11.39 -6.64
CA PHE A 10 4.81 10.65 -7.80
C PHE A 10 4.43 9.16 -7.76
N LEU A 11 4.34 8.58 -6.57
CA LEU A 11 3.92 7.18 -6.37
C LEU A 11 2.42 6.99 -6.64
N LEU A 12 1.59 7.98 -6.31
CA LEU A 12 0.13 7.94 -6.49
C LEU A 12 -0.31 7.65 -7.94
N PRO A 13 0.20 8.33 -8.99
CA PRO A 13 -0.16 8.02 -10.37
C PRO A 13 0.37 6.65 -10.82
N VAL A 14 1.51 6.19 -10.31
CA VAL A 14 2.04 4.86 -10.66
C VAL A 14 1.13 3.73 -10.14
N VAL A 15 0.52 3.93 -8.97
CA VAL A 15 -0.53 3.05 -8.44
C VAL A 15 -1.76 3.06 -9.37
N ILE A 16 -2.23 4.24 -9.77
CA ILE A 16 -3.47 4.41 -10.57
C ILE A 16 -3.34 3.81 -11.99
N TYR A 17 -2.15 3.88 -12.61
CA TYR A 17 -1.94 3.46 -14.00
C TYR A 17 -1.34 2.06 -14.18
N SER A 18 -1.07 1.32 -13.09
CA SER A 18 -0.51 -0.03 -13.21
C SER A 18 -1.51 -1.03 -13.80
N GLU A 19 -1.15 -1.68 -14.91
CA GLU A 19 -1.93 -2.78 -15.49
C GLU A 19 -1.83 -4.08 -14.69
N SER A 20 -0.89 -4.17 -13.74
CA SER A 20 -0.72 -5.34 -12.90
C SER A 20 -1.10 -5.02 -11.44
N PHE A 21 -2.08 -5.75 -10.94
CA PHE A 21 -2.56 -5.63 -9.57
C PHE A 21 -1.45 -5.91 -8.55
N PHE A 22 -0.53 -6.82 -8.87
CA PHE A 22 0.63 -7.13 -8.04
C PHE A 22 1.57 -5.92 -7.87
N VAL A 23 1.87 -5.19 -8.95
CA VAL A 23 2.68 -3.97 -8.87
C VAL A 23 1.95 -2.88 -8.09
N MET A 24 0.63 -2.76 -8.25
CA MET A 24 -0.19 -1.83 -7.46
C MET A 24 -0.08 -2.14 -5.95
N MET A 25 -0.14 -3.41 -5.55
CA MET A 25 0.05 -3.83 -4.15
C MET A 25 1.46 -3.52 -3.64
N ILE A 26 2.51 -3.82 -4.41
CA ILE A 26 3.89 -3.51 -4.02
C ILE A 26 4.05 -2.00 -3.78
N PHE A 27 3.47 -1.18 -4.66
CA PHE A 27 3.54 0.26 -4.48
C PHE A 27 2.77 0.74 -3.23
N SER A 28 1.58 0.19 -2.95
CA SER A 28 0.83 0.48 -1.71
C SER A 28 1.67 0.17 -0.47
N GLU A 29 2.26 -1.02 -0.40
CA GLU A 29 3.11 -1.44 0.72
C GLU A 29 4.37 -0.58 0.86
N SER A 30 5.00 -0.21 -0.25
CA SER A 30 6.18 0.67 -0.24
C SER A 30 5.85 2.06 0.30
N LEU A 31 4.64 2.57 0.01
CA LEU A 31 4.17 3.86 0.52
C LEU A 31 3.84 3.76 2.01
N MET A 32 3.19 2.69 2.46
CA MET A 32 2.95 2.43 3.89
C MET A 32 4.26 2.33 4.68
N ALA A 33 5.26 1.61 4.15
CA ALA A 33 6.58 1.51 4.78
C ALA A 33 7.29 2.87 4.88
N LEU A 34 7.16 3.70 3.83
CA LEU A 34 7.70 5.05 3.84
C LEU A 34 6.99 5.93 4.89
N ILE A 35 5.66 5.89 4.98
CA ILE A 35 4.91 6.60 6.03
C ILE A 35 5.36 6.13 7.42
N PHE A 36 5.46 4.81 7.61
CA PHE A 36 5.92 4.22 8.87
C PHE A 36 7.28 4.79 9.28
N THR A 37 8.29 4.72 8.40
CA THR A 37 9.64 5.24 8.71
C THR A 37 9.66 6.72 9.07
N LEU A 38 8.81 7.56 8.46
CA LEU A 38 8.69 8.97 8.81
C LEU A 38 8.08 9.17 10.20
N VAL A 39 7.02 8.42 10.52
CA VAL A 39 6.37 8.49 11.82
C VAL A 39 7.33 8.00 12.91
N THR A 40 8.06 6.91 12.68
CA THR A 40 9.09 6.42 13.61
C THR A 40 10.23 7.43 13.77
N TRP A 41 10.69 8.04 12.68
CA TRP A 41 11.74 9.06 12.70
C TRP A 41 11.31 10.30 13.49
N SER A 42 10.13 10.84 13.22
CA SER A 42 9.58 11.98 13.96
C SER A 42 9.30 11.66 15.43
N GLY A 43 8.93 10.41 15.73
CA GLY A 43 8.70 9.90 17.07
C GLY A 43 9.94 9.73 17.93
N LEU A 44 11.08 9.39 17.33
CA LEU A 44 12.35 9.29 18.05
C LEU A 44 12.78 10.61 18.69
N PHE A 45 12.37 11.75 18.12
CA PHE A 45 12.63 13.07 18.71
C PHE A 45 11.67 13.43 19.84
N ASN A 46 10.48 12.83 19.87
CA ASN A 46 9.43 13.08 20.86
C ASN A 46 8.97 11.74 21.46
N PHE A 47 9.73 11.23 22.44
CA PHE A 47 9.44 9.99 23.16
C PHE A 47 8.04 10.04 23.81
N SER A 48 7.03 9.58 23.09
CA SER A 48 5.68 9.38 23.60
C SER A 48 5.31 7.92 23.44
N GLY A 49 5.01 7.24 24.55
CA GLY A 49 4.61 5.83 24.52
C GLY A 49 3.36 5.58 23.65
N PHE A 50 2.50 6.58 23.50
CA PHE A 50 1.33 6.54 22.61
C PHE A 50 1.71 6.34 21.14
N LEU A 51 2.79 6.96 20.67
CA LEU A 51 3.23 6.83 19.29
C LEU A 51 3.71 5.40 18.98
N GLY A 52 4.32 4.72 19.96
CA GLY A 52 4.70 3.32 19.83
C GLY A 52 3.49 2.40 19.60
N HIS A 53 2.41 2.60 20.34
CA HIS A 53 1.17 1.84 20.16
C HIS A 53 0.52 2.12 18.80
N LEU A 54 0.55 3.38 18.37
CA LEU A 54 0.03 3.80 17.07
C LEU A 54 0.82 3.20 15.90
N LEU A 55 2.14 3.11 16.01
CA LEU A 55 3.01 2.46 15.02
C LEU A 55 2.72 0.96 14.90
N VAL A 56 2.49 0.26 16.03
CA VAL A 56 2.13 -1.16 16.03
C VAL A 56 0.76 -1.37 15.36
N ALA A 57 -0.23 -0.53 15.69
CA ALA A 57 -1.54 -0.60 15.05
C ALA A 57 -1.47 -0.34 13.54
N PHE A 58 -0.66 0.63 13.12
CA PHE A 58 -0.42 0.94 11.71
C PHE A 58 0.20 -0.24 10.97
N LEU A 59 1.22 -0.89 11.55
CA LEU A 59 1.85 -2.07 10.97
C LEU A 59 0.87 -3.24 10.84
N ALA A 60 0.04 -3.48 11.87
CA ALA A 60 -0.99 -4.51 11.82
C ALA A 60 -2.01 -4.25 10.70
N PHE A 61 -2.41 -2.99 10.51
CA PHE A 61 -3.31 -2.61 9.43
C PHE A 61 -2.68 -2.83 8.05
N ALA A 62 -1.42 -2.41 7.84
CA ALA A 62 -0.70 -2.63 6.59
C ALA A 62 -0.59 -4.13 6.25
N VAL A 63 -0.22 -4.98 7.21
CA VAL A 63 -0.18 -6.43 7.00
C VAL A 63 -1.56 -7.00 6.63
N SER A 64 -2.62 -6.51 7.27
CA SER A 64 -3.98 -6.96 6.95
C SER A 64 -4.41 -6.57 5.54
N GLU A 65 -4.06 -5.36 5.07
CA GLU A 65 -4.28 -4.88 3.71
C GLU A 65 -3.53 -5.76 2.70
N ALA A 66 -2.24 -6.03 2.94
CA ALA A 66 -1.42 -6.90 2.11
C ALA A 66 -2.03 -8.29 1.94
N VAL A 67 -2.50 -8.91 3.03
CA VAL A 67 -3.12 -10.24 3.02
C VAL A 67 -4.44 -10.23 2.25
N LEU A 68 -5.28 -9.21 2.44
CA LEU A 68 -6.53 -9.07 1.69
C LEU A 68 -6.27 -8.84 0.20
N GLY A 69 -5.32 -7.97 -0.15
CA GLY A 69 -4.88 -7.73 -1.51
C GLY A 69 -4.39 -9.03 -2.17
N LEU A 70 -3.49 -9.76 -1.52
CA LEU A 70 -2.98 -11.03 -2.04
C LEU A 70 -4.09 -12.06 -2.22
N THR A 71 -5.05 -12.12 -1.30
CA THR A 71 -6.22 -13.01 -1.41
C THR A 71 -7.07 -12.66 -2.63
N LEU A 72 -7.32 -11.37 -2.87
CA LEU A 72 -8.03 -10.89 -4.05
C LEU A 72 -7.26 -11.19 -5.33
N PHE A 73 -5.94 -11.06 -5.32
CA PHE A 73 -5.07 -11.40 -6.46
C PHE A 73 -5.10 -12.89 -6.79
N ILE A 74 -5.04 -13.76 -5.79
CA ILE A 74 -5.15 -15.22 -5.97
C ILE A 74 -6.53 -15.57 -6.51
N LYS A 75 -7.59 -14.91 -6.01
CA LYS A 75 -8.95 -15.15 -6.49
C LYS A 75 -9.13 -14.67 -7.93
N SER A 76 -8.62 -13.49 -8.29
CA SER A 76 -8.72 -12.96 -9.65
C SER A 76 -7.93 -13.79 -10.66
N SER A 77 -6.70 -14.20 -10.32
CA SER A 77 -5.88 -15.08 -11.16
C SER A 77 -6.47 -16.48 -11.36
N ARG A 78 -7.29 -16.98 -10.43
CA ARG A 78 -8.06 -18.22 -10.61
C ARG A 78 -9.31 -18.03 -11.47
N SER A 79 -9.95 -16.87 -11.42
CA SER A 79 -11.14 -16.58 -12.24
C SER A 79 -10.82 -16.15 -13.67
N SER A 80 -9.64 -15.60 -13.92
CA SER A 80 -9.17 -15.21 -15.24
C SER A 80 -7.73 -15.66 -15.43
N SER A 81 -7.45 -16.37 -16.52
CA SER A 81 -6.11 -16.88 -16.87
C SER A 81 -5.02 -15.81 -17.01
N SER A 82 -5.37 -14.51 -16.96
CA SER A 82 -4.43 -13.40 -16.86
C SER A 82 -4.65 -12.63 -15.56
N SER A 83 -3.57 -12.40 -14.82
CA SER A 83 -3.50 -11.58 -13.58
C SER A 83 -3.50 -10.07 -13.87
N SER A 84 -4.20 -9.66 -14.93
CA SER A 84 -4.32 -8.28 -15.38
C SER A 84 -5.34 -7.53 -14.51
N SER A 85 -5.08 -6.26 -14.16
CA SER A 85 -6.07 -5.39 -13.51
C SER A 85 -7.31 -5.15 -14.37
N LYS A 86 -7.21 -5.36 -15.69
CA LYS A 86 -8.35 -5.33 -16.63
C LYS A 86 -9.29 -6.52 -16.49
N SER A 87 -8.91 -7.61 -15.80
CA SER A 87 -9.81 -8.74 -15.53
C SER A 87 -10.98 -8.40 -14.60
N PHE A 88 -10.87 -7.30 -13.85
CA PHE A 88 -11.99 -6.72 -13.09
C PHE A 88 -12.98 -5.93 -13.97
N SER A 89 -12.80 -5.91 -15.30
CA SER A 89 -13.71 -5.20 -16.21
C SER A 89 -15.12 -5.81 -16.32
N THR A 90 -15.42 -6.89 -15.60
CA THR A 90 -16.79 -7.39 -15.43
C THR A 90 -17.69 -6.39 -14.69
N LEU A 91 -17.12 -5.34 -14.08
CA LEU A 91 -17.83 -4.20 -13.49
C LEU A 91 -17.92 -2.98 -14.43
N LYS A 92 -17.56 -3.09 -15.71
CA LYS A 92 -18.01 -2.12 -16.71
C LYS A 92 -19.46 -2.45 -17.06
N PHE A 93 -20.40 -1.94 -16.27
CA PHE A 93 -21.78 -1.75 -16.70
C PHE A 93 -21.83 -0.64 -17.76
#